data_AF-A0A7E4VQ92-F1
#
_entry.id   AF-A0A7E4VQ92-F1
#
_cell.length_a   1.000
_cell.length_b   1.000
_cell.length_c   1.000
_cell.angle_alpha   90.00
_cell.angle_beta   90.00
_cell.angle_gamma   90.00
#
_symmetry.space_group_name_H-M   'P 1'
#
loop_
_entity.id
_entity.type
_entity.pdbx_description
1 polymer ?
#
loop_
_entity_poly.entity_id
_entity_poly.type
_entity_poly.pdbx_seq_one_letter_code
_entity_poly.pdbx_strand_id
1 'polypeptide(L)'
;MASSLPKAWERWYIEDWHGKVVFKAIHSPGRFLRALPDGSVDLVLSHPKDKPEQQWLPFKNDDGSWSFLSYYGQWLSADGDGRVYTVEKNREWEHFWLEWWH
;
A
#
# COMPACT_ATOMS: atom_id res chain seq x y z
N MET A 1 -18.99 -16.36 8.17
CA MET A 1 -18.45 -15.54 9.27
C MET A 1 -18.67 -14.09 8.89
N ALA A 2 -19.17 -13.25 9.80
CA ALA A 2 -19.44 -11.86 9.46
C ALA A 2 -18.11 -11.12 9.24
N SER A 3 -17.81 -10.74 7.99
CA SER A 3 -16.88 -9.64 7.78
C SER A 3 -17.60 -8.39 8.26
N SER A 4 -17.16 -7.83 9.39
CA SER A 4 -17.57 -6.46 9.71
C SER A 4 -17.07 -5.56 8.59
N LEU A 5 -17.91 -4.63 8.14
CA LEU A 5 -17.50 -3.64 7.16
C LEU A 5 -16.19 -2.96 7.60
N PRO A 6 -15.26 -2.68 6.69
CA PRO A 6 -14.01 -2.01 7.02
C PRO A 6 -14.30 -0.68 7.71
N LYS A 7 -13.59 -0.45 8.81
CA LYS A 7 -13.70 0.76 9.61
C LYS A 7 -13.15 1.95 8.81
N ALA A 8 -13.51 3.16 9.21
CA ALA A 8 -13.11 4.36 8.47
C ALA A 8 -11.58 4.46 8.30
N TRP A 9 -10.80 4.08 9.31
CA TRP A 9 -9.33 4.12 9.27
C TRP A 9 -8.68 3.01 8.43
N GLU A 10 -9.45 2.02 7.98
CA GLU A 10 -9.00 0.94 7.08
C GLU A 10 -9.19 1.34 5.60
N ARG A 11 -9.78 2.51 5.34
CA ARG A 11 -9.94 3.09 4.01
C ARG A 11 -8.69 3.90 3.65
N TRP A 12 -8.33 3.91 2.37
CA TRP A 12 -7.09 4.55 1.88
C TRP A 12 -7.31 5.19 0.52
N TYR A 13 -7.04 6.49 0.40
CA TYR A 13 -7.01 7.09 -0.93
C TYR A 13 -5.80 6.54 -1.70
N ILE A 14 -6.06 6.01 -2.89
CA ILE A 14 -5.02 5.59 -3.84
C ILE A 14 -5.05 6.63 -4.96
N GLU A 15 -4.04 7.48 -5.00
CA GLU A 15 -3.93 8.52 -6.02
C GLU A 15 -2.97 8.05 -7.11
N ASP A 16 -3.34 8.21 -8.39
CA ASP A 16 -2.42 7.99 -9.52
C ASP A 16 -1.46 9.17 -9.68
N TRP A 17 -0.19 8.83 -9.87
CA TRP A 17 0.93 9.74 -10.00
C TRP A 17 1.80 9.30 -11.19
N HIS A 18 1.25 9.45 -12.40
CA HIS A 18 1.94 9.16 -13.66
C HIS A 18 2.43 7.71 -13.76
N GLY A 19 1.53 6.76 -13.48
CA GLY A 19 1.82 5.32 -13.56
C GLY A 19 2.44 4.72 -12.28
N LYS A 20 2.60 5.53 -11.23
CA LYS A 20 2.80 5.08 -9.85
C LYS A 20 1.58 5.45 -9.02
N VAL A 21 1.48 4.88 -7.83
CA VAL A 21 0.43 5.22 -6.88
C VAL A 21 1.00 5.66 -5.53
N VAL A 22 0.24 6.47 -4.80
CA VAL A 22 0.51 6.79 -3.41
C VAL A 22 -0.70 6.39 -2.56
N PHE A 23 -0.43 5.82 -1.39
CA PHE A 23 -1.47 5.47 -0.42
C PHE A 23 -1.54 6.56 0.64
N LYS A 24 -2.71 7.19 0.78
CA LYS A 24 -2.95 8.26 1.73
C LYS A 24 -4.04 7.87 2.71
N ALA A 25 -3.68 7.88 4.00
CA ALA A 25 -4.62 7.63 5.08
C ALA A 25 -5.71 8.72 5.13
N ILE A 26 -6.95 8.34 5.46
CA ILE A 26 -8.11 9.26 5.45
C ILE A 26 -7.97 10.35 6.51
N HIS A 27 -7.37 10.03 7.65
CA HIS A 27 -7.36 10.94 8.79
C HIS A 27 -6.47 12.15 8.53
N SER A 28 -6.95 13.32 8.97
CA SER A 28 -6.20 14.56 8.87
C SER A 28 -5.21 14.71 10.04
N PRO A 29 -3.98 15.18 9.79
CA PRO A 29 -3.40 15.42 8.46
C PRO A 29 -3.15 14.10 7.72
N GLY A 30 -3.51 14.06 6.43
CA GLY A 30 -3.35 12.87 5.58
C GLY A 30 -1.89 12.45 5.51
N ARG A 31 -1.60 11.22 5.94
CA ARG A 31 -0.24 10.64 5.92
C ARG A 31 -0.10 9.67 4.76
N PHE A 32 1.11 9.59 4.22
CA PHE A 32 1.44 8.72 3.09
C PHE A 32 2.20 7.49 3.56
N LEU A 33 1.88 6.32 2.98
CA LEU A 33 2.60 5.08 3.21
C LEU A 33 3.98 5.13 2.55
N ARG A 34 5.02 4.88 3.33
CA ARG A 34 6.40 4.89 2.90
C ARG A 34 7.05 3.53 3.17
N ALA A 35 7.82 3.04 2.20
CA ALA A 35 8.75 1.94 2.42
C ALA A 35 10.11 2.45 2.92
N LEU A 36 10.81 1.64 3.71
CA LEU A 36 12.17 1.89 4.14
C LEU A 36 13.12 0.81 3.59
N PRO A 37 14.44 1.09 3.48
CA PRO A 37 15.40 0.14 2.90
C PRO A 37 15.50 -1.20 3.64
N ASP A 38 15.15 -1.24 4.91
CA ASP A 38 15.19 -2.45 5.76
C ASP A 38 13.93 -3.33 5.62
N GLY A 39 13.00 -2.92 4.76
CA GLY A 39 11.74 -3.61 4.53
C GLY A 39 10.60 -3.18 5.45
N SER A 40 10.84 -2.29 6.42
CA SER A 40 9.76 -1.73 7.22
C SER A 40 8.93 -0.71 6.42
N VAL A 41 7.69 -0.47 6.86
CA VAL A 41 6.84 0.60 6.32
C VAL A 41 6.36 1.50 7.45
N ASP A 42 6.20 2.78 7.15
CA ASP A 42 5.65 3.76 8.09
C ASP A 42 4.77 4.80 7.40
N LEU A 43 4.24 5.73 8.20
CA LEU A 43 3.38 6.82 7.73
C LEU A 43 4.03 8.18 7.94
N VAL A 44 4.21 8.92 6.85
CA VAL A 44 4.86 10.24 6.85
C VAL A 44 3.92 11.36 6.43
N LEU A 45 4.21 12.57 6.93
CA LEU A 45 3.47 13.78 6.60
C LEU A 45 4.00 14.51 5.36
N SER A 46 5.22 14.20 4.93
CA SER A 46 5.81 14.84 3.77
C SER A 46 5.02 14.48 2.51
N HIS A 47 4.79 15.49 1.68
CA HIS A 47 4.12 15.30 0.40
C HIS A 47 4.97 14.39 -0.52
N PRO A 48 4.35 13.48 -1.30
CA PRO A 48 5.09 12.45 -2.06
C PRO A 48 5.81 12.97 -3.31
N LYS A 49 5.67 14.27 -3.61
CA LYS A 49 6.40 14.92 -4.70
C LYS A 49 7.90 14.84 -4.41
N ASP A 50 8.64 14.24 -5.34
CA ASP A 50 10.09 13.99 -5.25
C ASP A 50 10.50 13.07 -4.08
N LYS A 51 9.56 12.23 -3.59
CA LYS A 51 9.79 11.21 -2.54
C LYS A 51 9.47 9.81 -3.08
N PRO A 52 10.41 9.20 -3.83
CA PRO A 52 10.14 7.92 -4.48
C PRO A 52 9.81 6.81 -3.49
N GLU A 53 10.29 6.87 -2.25
CA GLU A 53 10.00 5.91 -1.18
C GLU A 53 8.53 5.89 -0.74
N GLN A 54 7.74 6.89 -1.15
CA GLN A 54 6.29 6.97 -0.92
C GLN A 54 5.47 6.57 -2.15
N GLN A 55 6.12 6.35 -3.29
CA GLN A 55 5.49 6.04 -4.57
C GLN A 55 5.68 4.57 -4.90
N TRP A 56 4.57 3.87 -5.15
CA TRP A 56 4.53 2.45 -5.38
C TRP A 56 4.25 2.17 -6.84
N LEU A 57 4.96 1.23 -7.45
CA LEU A 57 4.65 0.77 -8.79
C LEU A 57 3.54 -0.28 -8.69
N PRO A 58 2.32 0.00 -9.19
CA PRO A 58 1.23 -0.96 -9.17
C PRO A 58 1.47 -2.02 -10.25
N PHE A 59 1.18 -3.28 -9.91
CA PHE A 59 1.22 -4.40 -10.82
C PHE A 59 -0.11 -5.15 -10.74
N LYS A 60 -0.82 -5.27 -11.86
CA LYS A 60 -2.08 -6.01 -11.93
C LYS A 60 -1.78 -7.48 -12.25
N ASN A 61 -2.15 -8.37 -11.35
CA ASN A 61 -1.95 -9.81 -11.50
C ASN A 61 -3.01 -10.42 -12.43
N ASP A 62 -2.73 -11.61 -12.96
CA ASP A 62 -3.61 -12.32 -13.90
C ASP A 62 -4.98 -12.69 -13.29
N ASP A 63 -5.02 -12.90 -11.97
CA ASP A 63 -6.24 -13.18 -11.21
C ASP A 63 -7.09 -11.92 -10.94
N GLY A 64 -6.58 -10.74 -11.29
CA GLY A 64 -7.23 -9.45 -11.08
C GLY A 64 -6.87 -8.75 -9.77
N SER A 65 -6.10 -9.39 -8.88
CA SER A 65 -5.53 -8.74 -7.70
C SER A 65 -4.42 -7.75 -8.08
N TRP A 66 -3.98 -6.94 -7.12
CA TRP A 66 -2.91 -5.97 -7.29
C TRP A 66 -1.74 -6.26 -6.37
N SER A 67 -0.55 -6.02 -6.88
CA SER A 67 0.71 -6.03 -6.13
C SER A 67 1.34 -4.64 -6.19
N PHE A 68 2.07 -4.23 -5.16
CA PHE A 68 2.68 -2.90 -5.10
C PHE A 68 4.17 -2.99 -4.81
N LEU A 69 5.00 -2.61 -5.78
CA LEU A 69 6.45 -2.65 -5.64
C LEU A 69 6.96 -1.32 -5.09
N SER A 70 7.75 -1.39 -4.03
CA SER A 70 8.41 -0.23 -3.43
C SER A 70 9.55 0.28 -4.29
N TYR A 71 10.03 1.50 -4.00
CA TYR A 71 11.24 2.05 -4.60
C TYR A 71 12.48 1.16 -4.42
N TYR A 72 12.53 0.39 -3.33
CA TYR A 72 13.65 -0.50 -3.01
C TYR A 72 13.54 -1.88 -3.67
N GLY A 73 12.56 -2.09 -4.56
CA GLY A 73 12.40 -3.36 -5.28
C GLY A 73 11.78 -4.47 -4.44
N GLN A 74 11.02 -4.12 -3.39
CA GLN A 74 10.34 -5.07 -2.50
C GLN A 74 8.82 -4.87 -2.56
N TRP A 75 8.07 -5.95 -2.52
CA TRP A 75 6.61 -5.96 -2.61
C TRP A 75 5.97 -5.67 -1.26
N LEU A 76 4.96 -4.80 -1.22
CA LEU A 76 4.12 -4.60 -0.05
C LEU A 76 3.45 -5.92 0.35
N SER A 77 3.50 -6.24 1.63
CA SER A 77 2.98 -7.48 2.21
C SER A 77 2.16 -7.16 3.45
N ALA A 78 1.09 -7.92 3.66
CA ALA A 78 0.35 -7.95 4.92
C ALA A 78 0.23 -9.41 5.36
N ASP A 79 0.82 -9.79 6.49
CA ASP A 79 0.84 -11.18 6.95
C ASP A 79 -0.35 -11.53 7.84
N GLY A 80 -0.49 -12.83 8.16
CA GLY A 80 -1.55 -13.35 9.03
C GLY A 80 -1.45 -12.89 10.50
N ASP A 81 -0.32 -12.33 10.92
CA ASP A 81 -0.11 -11.75 12.25
C ASP A 81 -0.49 -10.25 12.29
N GLY A 82 -0.99 -9.70 11.18
CA GLY A 82 -1.43 -8.31 11.05
C GLY A 82 -0.28 -7.32 10.87
N ARG A 83 0.92 -7.79 10.50
CA ARG A 83 2.05 -6.92 10.19
C ARG A 83 2.01 -6.48 8.75
N VAL A 84 2.41 -5.24 8.50
CA VAL A 84 2.62 -4.69 7.16
C VAL A 84 4.09 -4.35 7.02
N TYR A 85 4.70 -4.80 5.92
CA TYR A 85 6.13 -4.65 5.61
C TYR A 85 6.35 -4.91 4.12
N THR A 86 7.59 -4.93 3.66
CA THR A 86 7.92 -5.31 2.28
C THR A 86 8.81 -6.55 2.21
N VAL A 87 8.65 -7.34 1.14
CA VAL A 87 9.38 -8.59 0.91
C VAL A 87 9.91 -8.70 -0.52
N GLU A 88 10.93 -9.53 -0.74
CA GLU A 88 11.51 -9.71 -2.07
C GLU A 88 10.62 -10.49 -3.05
N LYS A 89 9.75 -11.37 -2.54
CA LYS A 89 8.96 -12.29 -3.36
C LYS A 89 7.50 -11.85 -3.39
N ASN A 90 6.92 -11.84 -4.59
CA ASN A 90 5.49 -11.63 -4.76
C ASN A 90 4.76 -12.98 -4.70
N ARG A 91 4.05 -13.23 -3.61
CA ARG A 91 3.23 -14.41 -3.36
C ARG A 91 1.85 -13.97 -2.87
N GLU A 92 1.10 -14.91 -2.32
CA GLU A 92 -0.31 -14.74 -1.92
C GLU A 92 -0.54 -13.55 -0.95
N TRP A 93 0.41 -13.24 -0.07
CA TRP A 93 0.26 -12.15 0.93
C TRP A 93 0.59 -10.76 0.38
N GLU A 94 1.13 -10.70 -0.84
CA GLU A 94 1.44 -9.46 -1.55
C GLU A 94 0.36 -9.13 -2.59
N HIS A 95 -0.72 -9.92 -2.64
CA HIS A 95 -1.84 -9.78 -3.56
C HIS A 95 -3.03 -9.14 -2.84
N PHE A 96 -3.37 -7.93 -3.25
CA PHE A 96 -4.42 -7.11 -2.65
C PHE A 96 -5.62 -7.01 -3.57
N TRP A 97 -6.80 -7.25 -3.00
CA TRP A 97 -8.07 -6.93 -3.64
C TRP A 97 -8.45 -5.50 -3.28
N LEU A 98 -8.64 -4.67 -4.31
CA LEU A 98 -9.05 -3.28 -4.13
C LEU A 98 -10.57 -3.19 -4.28
N GLU A 99 -11.23 -2.77 -3.21
CA GLU A 99 -12.66 -2.52 -3.19
C GLU A 99 -12.92 -1.02 -3.04
N TRP A 100 -13.84 -0.50 -3.86
CA TRP A 100 -14.33 0.86 -3.69
C TRP A 100 -15.23 0.91 -2.46
N TRP A 101 -15.04 1.91 -1.60
CA TRP A 101 -16.01 2.20 -0.54
C TRP A 101 -16.99 3.28 -1.00
N HIS A 102 -18.25 3.13 -0.60
CA HIS A 102 -19.30 4.15 -0.72
C HIS A 102 -19.43 4.97 0.57
#